data_AF-A0A960WAR5-F1
#
_entry.id   AF-A0A960WAR5-F1
#
_cell.length_a   1.000
_cell.length_b   1.000
_cell.length_c   1.000
_cell.angle_alpha   90.00
_cell.angle_beta   90.00
_cell.angle_gamma   90.00
#
_symmetry.space_group_name_H-M   'P 1'
#
loop_
_entity.id
_entity.type
_entity.pdbx_description
1 polymer ?
#
loop_
_entity_poly.entity_id
_entity_poly.type
_entity_poly.pdbx_seq_one_letter_code
_entity_poly.pdbx_strand_id
1 'polypeptide(L)'
;MLFFKYRQKHNFHDAFSLVEVLISLVIIGILAAVYVGVFTGLSGDDKVDRIAQLIFNDLVNIRTKSLSYSKDYRINFVSDDSWTVEYYDDDTTSWVQEGETRLMDTETYLTSSSYANAGSNLQSTPRGLFEFQSGASGNPYVTVTRDGSNKVKSLYVAVGGSITIRSE
;
A
#
# COMPACT_ATOMS: atom_id res chain seq x y z
N MET A 1 76.75 -0.28 -34.40
CA MET A 1 75.83 -0.96 -33.47
C MET A 1 74.46 -0.30 -33.63
N LEU A 2 73.53 -0.96 -34.32
CA LEU A 2 72.19 -0.45 -34.63
C LEU A 2 71.25 -0.74 -33.46
N PHE A 3 70.72 0.29 -32.80
CA PHE A 3 69.60 0.14 -31.87
C PHE A 3 68.29 0.33 -32.63
N PHE A 4 67.54 -0.77 -32.78
CA PHE A 4 66.18 -0.78 -33.32
C PHE A 4 65.22 -0.11 -32.33
N LYS A 5 64.59 0.99 -32.75
CA LYS A 5 63.48 1.64 -32.04
C LYS A 5 62.19 0.89 -32.35
N TYR A 6 61.68 0.12 -31.37
CA TYR A 6 60.39 -0.54 -31.47
C TYR A 6 59.28 0.52 -31.33
N ARG A 7 58.63 0.89 -32.43
CA ARG A 7 57.45 1.77 -32.42
C ARG A 7 56.22 0.89 -32.26
N GLN A 8 55.67 0.81 -31.05
CA GLN A 8 54.33 0.24 -30.84
C GLN A 8 53.31 1.06 -31.66
N LYS A 9 52.64 0.40 -32.61
CA LYS A 9 51.41 0.91 -33.22
C LYS A 9 50.27 0.59 -32.26
N HIS A 10 49.75 1.60 -31.57
CA HIS A 10 48.43 1.52 -30.98
C HIS A 10 47.40 1.63 -32.12
N ASN A 11 46.76 0.51 -32.46
CA ASN A 11 45.63 0.50 -33.37
C ASN A 11 44.40 0.98 -32.59
N PHE A 12 44.11 2.28 -32.62
CA PHE A 12 42.79 2.80 -32.27
C PHE A 12 41.86 2.64 -33.49
N HIS A 13 41.51 1.39 -33.82
CA HIS A 13 40.42 1.10 -34.75
C HIS A 13 39.35 0.42 -33.94
N ASP A 14 38.49 1.21 -33.31
CA ASP A 14 37.13 0.86 -32.89
C ASP A 14 36.40 2.18 -32.61
N ALA A 15 36.32 3.03 -33.64
CA ALA A 15 35.42 4.17 -33.62
C ALA A 15 34.06 3.67 -34.14
N PHE A 16 33.02 3.75 -33.30
CA PHE A 16 31.65 3.38 -33.67
C PHE A 16 31.25 4.05 -34.99
N SER A 17 30.68 3.26 -35.90
CA SER A 17 30.14 3.81 -37.16
C SER A 17 28.99 4.77 -36.86
N LEU A 18 28.85 5.83 -37.66
CA LEU A 18 27.76 6.80 -37.53
C LEU A 18 26.39 6.11 -37.62
N VAL A 19 26.28 5.10 -38.46
CA VAL A 19 25.06 4.28 -38.59
C VAL A 19 24.80 3.50 -37.30
N GLU A 20 25.83 3.02 -36.64
CA GLU A 20 25.75 2.20 -35.44
C GLU A 20 25.36 3.03 -34.21
N VAL A 21 25.82 4.28 -34.13
CA VAL A 21 25.33 5.27 -33.14
C VAL A 21 23.87 5.62 -33.40
N LEU A 22 23.46 5.79 -34.66
CA LEU A 22 22.09 6.15 -35.03
C LEU A 22 21.12 5.02 -34.69
N ILE A 23 21.47 3.77 -35.02
CA ILE A 23 20.70 2.59 -34.65
C ILE A 23 20.61 2.44 -33.13
N SER A 24 21.71 2.66 -32.41
CA SER A 24 21.73 2.58 -30.94
C SER A 24 20.81 3.62 -30.29
N LEU A 25 20.80 4.85 -30.78
CA LEU A 25 19.91 5.91 -30.30
C LEU A 25 18.42 5.57 -30.54
N VAL A 26 18.11 4.98 -31.69
CA VAL A 26 16.74 4.52 -31.99
C VAL A 26 16.32 3.40 -31.03
N ILE A 27 17.19 2.43 -30.77
CA ILE A 27 16.91 1.34 -29.83
C ILE A 27 16.68 1.88 -28.42
N ILE A 28 17.54 2.80 -27.94
CA ILE A 28 17.38 3.43 -26.62
C ILE A 28 16.07 4.22 -26.54
N GLY A 29 15.70 4.95 -27.60
CA GLY A 29 14.44 5.70 -27.65
C GLY A 29 13.21 4.80 -27.53
N ILE A 30 13.21 3.65 -28.21
CA ILE A 30 12.12 2.66 -28.12
C ILE A 30 12.05 2.06 -26.72
N LEU A 31 13.19 1.66 -26.14
CA LEU A 31 13.26 1.09 -24.80
C LEU A 31 12.77 2.09 -23.73
N ALA A 32 13.18 3.36 -23.84
CA ALA A 32 12.73 4.41 -22.94
C ALA A 32 11.22 4.63 -23.00
N ALA A 33 10.64 4.63 -24.21
CA ALA A 33 9.20 4.81 -24.40
C ALA A 33 8.38 3.67 -23.74
N VAL A 34 8.82 2.42 -23.89
CA VAL A 34 8.18 1.27 -23.22
C VAL A 34 8.34 1.36 -21.70
N TYR A 35 9.53 1.74 -21.23
CA TYR A 35 9.83 1.81 -19.80
C TYR A 35 8.98 2.85 -19.06
N VAL A 36 8.73 4.02 -19.68
CA VAL A 36 7.86 5.06 -19.10
C VAL A 36 6.44 4.54 -18.87
N GLY A 37 5.87 3.78 -19.80
CA GLY A 37 4.52 3.23 -19.66
C GLY A 37 4.39 2.17 -18.56
N VAL A 38 5.45 1.39 -18.31
CA VAL A 38 5.48 0.40 -17.22
C VAL A 38 5.65 1.09 -15.86
N PHE A 39 6.50 2.11 -15.78
CA PHE A 39 6.81 2.79 -14.52
C PHE A 39 5.60 3.55 -13.95
N THR A 40 4.75 4.12 -14.81
CA THR A 40 3.51 4.78 -14.38
C THR A 40 2.51 3.81 -13.76
N GLY A 41 2.43 2.57 -14.26
CA GLY A 41 1.61 1.50 -13.67
C GLY A 41 2.06 1.10 -12.26
N LEU A 42 3.37 0.90 -12.07
CA LEU A 42 3.96 0.51 -10.77
C LEU A 42 3.70 1.56 -9.68
N SER A 43 3.79 2.85 -10.04
CA SER A 43 3.67 3.94 -9.07
C SER A 43 2.33 3.99 -8.33
N GLY A 44 1.23 3.55 -8.95
CA GLY A 44 -0.05 3.49 -8.24
C GLY A 44 -0.42 2.13 -7.68
N ASP A 45 0.24 1.05 -8.11
CA ASP A 45 0.19 -0.22 -7.38
C ASP A 45 0.88 -0.11 -6.00
N ASP A 46 1.90 0.73 -5.89
CA ASP A 46 2.54 1.07 -4.60
C ASP A 46 1.60 1.84 -3.66
N LYS A 47 0.62 2.57 -4.21
CA LYS A 47 -0.39 3.29 -3.41
C LYS A 47 -1.30 2.32 -2.66
N VAL A 48 -1.78 1.26 -3.33
CA VAL A 48 -2.61 0.22 -2.70
C VAL A 48 -1.86 -0.43 -1.53
N ASP A 49 -0.59 -0.77 -1.72
CA ASP A 49 0.25 -1.36 -0.67
C ASP A 49 0.46 -0.40 0.51
N ARG A 50 0.69 0.88 0.22
CA ARG A 50 0.84 1.92 1.24
C ARG A 50 -0.42 2.08 2.07
N ILE A 51 -1.59 2.20 1.44
CA ILE A 51 -2.87 2.36 2.15
C ILE A 51 -3.16 1.11 2.98
N ALA A 52 -2.96 -0.09 2.43
CA ALA A 52 -3.12 -1.33 3.18
C ALA A 52 -2.19 -1.37 4.41
N GLN A 53 -0.93 -0.95 4.27
CA GLN A 53 0.00 -0.88 5.40
C GLN A 53 -0.41 0.16 6.46
N LEU A 54 -0.98 1.30 6.05
CA LEU A 54 -1.48 2.31 6.98
C LEU A 54 -2.65 1.78 7.81
N ILE A 55 -3.63 1.12 7.16
CA ILE A 55 -4.76 0.49 7.85
C ILE A 55 -4.26 -0.62 8.79
N PHE A 56 -3.28 -1.43 8.36
CA PHE A 56 -2.67 -2.44 9.22
C PHE A 56 -2.04 -1.83 10.48
N ASN A 57 -1.27 -0.76 10.32
CA ASN A 57 -0.62 -0.07 11.44
C ASN A 57 -1.68 0.48 12.42
N ASP A 58 -2.81 0.96 11.91
CA ASP A 58 -3.92 1.40 12.74
C ASP A 58 -4.57 0.27 13.50
N LEU A 59 -4.80 -0.87 12.86
CA LEU A 59 -5.35 -2.05 13.51
C LEU A 59 -4.45 -2.48 14.69
N VAL A 60 -3.14 -2.52 14.48
CA VAL A 60 -2.17 -2.81 15.55
C VAL A 60 -2.20 -1.73 16.65
N ASN A 61 -2.30 -0.46 16.25
CA ASN A 61 -2.36 0.66 17.19
C ASN A 61 -3.63 0.63 18.05
N ILE A 62 -4.82 0.49 17.46
CA ILE A 62 -6.08 0.43 18.21
C ILE A 62 -6.11 -0.77 19.15
N ARG A 63 -5.51 -1.89 18.76
CA ARG A 63 -5.36 -3.07 19.64
C ARG A 63 -4.44 -2.77 20.82
N THR A 64 -3.33 -2.09 20.58
CA THR A 64 -2.39 -1.73 21.64
C THR A 64 -3.02 -0.74 22.61
N LYS A 65 -3.79 0.22 22.09
CA LYS A 65 -4.50 1.22 22.88
C LYS A 65 -5.66 0.62 23.67
N SER A 66 -6.44 -0.28 23.07
CA SER A 66 -7.56 -0.93 23.77
C SER A 66 -7.06 -1.73 24.98
N LEU A 67 -5.94 -2.43 24.84
CA LEU A 67 -5.25 -3.11 25.93
C LEU A 67 -4.69 -2.14 26.99
N SER A 68 -4.09 -1.03 26.56
CA SER A 68 -3.39 -0.11 27.47
C SER A 68 -4.35 0.76 28.29
N TYR A 69 -5.42 1.23 27.67
CA TYR A 69 -6.39 2.15 28.29
C TYR A 69 -7.64 1.43 28.79
N SER A 70 -7.76 0.13 28.56
CA SER A 70 -8.95 -0.67 28.90
C SER A 70 -10.25 -0.09 28.34
N LYS A 71 -10.17 0.49 27.12
CA LYS A 71 -11.32 1.04 26.37
C LYS A 71 -11.48 0.33 25.04
N ASP A 72 -12.71 0.32 24.51
CA ASP A 72 -12.92 -0.11 23.14
C ASP A 72 -12.37 0.94 22.17
N TYR A 73 -11.62 0.48 21.18
CA TYR A 73 -11.16 1.32 20.07
C TYR A 73 -11.63 0.71 18.76
N ARG A 74 -11.94 1.53 17.76
CA ARG A 74 -12.33 1.05 16.44
C ARG A 74 -11.73 1.87 15.32
N ILE A 75 -11.66 1.27 14.14
CA ILE A 75 -11.52 1.99 12.88
C ILE A 75 -12.91 2.17 12.29
N ASN A 76 -13.29 3.43 12.05
CA ASN A 76 -14.53 3.80 11.38
C ASN A 76 -14.23 4.21 9.94
N PHE A 77 -14.73 3.44 8.98
CA PHE A 77 -14.66 3.80 7.56
C PHE A 77 -15.78 4.80 7.28
N VAL A 78 -15.42 6.07 7.15
CA VAL A 78 -16.38 7.19 7.02
C VAL A 78 -16.94 7.26 5.60
N SER A 79 -16.11 6.92 4.61
CA SER A 79 -16.43 6.80 3.20
C SER A 79 -15.54 5.75 2.54
N ASP A 80 -15.74 5.47 1.26
CA ASP A 80 -14.95 4.49 0.51
C ASP A 80 -13.46 4.90 0.38
N ASP A 81 -13.13 6.16 0.64
CA ASP A 81 -11.81 6.77 0.52
C ASP A 81 -11.29 7.38 1.84
N SER A 82 -11.98 7.18 2.97
CA SER A 82 -11.52 7.75 4.24
C SER A 82 -11.89 6.95 5.48
N TRP A 83 -11.04 7.04 6.51
CA TRP A 83 -11.28 6.40 7.79
C TRP A 83 -10.76 7.21 8.98
N THR A 84 -11.36 6.99 10.14
CA THR A 84 -10.97 7.58 11.43
C THR A 84 -10.69 6.48 12.44
N VAL A 85 -9.88 6.81 13.45
CA VAL A 85 -9.77 6.01 14.68
C VAL A 85 -10.70 6.63 15.71
N GLU A 86 -11.44 5.80 16.42
CA GLU A 86 -12.38 6.23 17.44
C GLU A 86 -12.22 5.39 18.70
N TYR A 87 -12.53 5.96 19.86
CA TYR A 87 -12.65 5.23 21.12
C TYR A 87 -14.05 5.37 21.69
N TYR A 88 -14.47 4.38 22.46
CA TYR A 88 -15.73 4.45 23.18
C TYR A 88 -15.56 5.27 24.46
N ASP A 89 -16.38 6.30 24.60
CA ASP A 89 -16.45 7.14 25.79
C ASP A 89 -17.66 6.74 26.63
N ASP A 90 -17.40 6.11 27.77
CA ASP A 90 -18.43 5.63 28.70
C ASP A 90 -19.24 6.78 29.32
N ASP A 91 -18.65 7.97 29.46
CA ASP A 91 -19.33 9.13 30.08
C ASP A 91 -20.41 9.70 29.16
N THR A 92 -20.15 9.70 27.85
CA THR A 92 -21.09 10.19 26.82
C THR A 92 -21.81 9.07 26.08
N THR A 93 -21.51 7.81 26.40
CA THR A 93 -22.00 6.59 25.74
C THR A 93 -21.83 6.62 24.22
N SER A 94 -20.81 7.32 23.74
CA SER A 94 -20.62 7.68 22.34
C SER A 94 -19.23 7.33 21.85
N TRP A 95 -19.11 7.14 20.54
CA TRP A 95 -17.81 6.99 19.89
C TRP A 95 -17.23 8.37 19.60
N VAL A 96 -16.00 8.58 20.04
CA VAL A 96 -15.30 9.86 19.90
C VAL A 96 -14.11 9.67 18.98
N GLN A 97 -14.02 10.53 17.97
CA GLN A 97 -12.90 10.55 17.03
C GLN A 97 -11.59 10.90 17.75
N GLU A 98 -10.57 10.10 17.49
CA GLU A 98 -9.21 10.30 17.95
C GLU A 98 -8.32 10.77 16.79
N GLY A 99 -7.97 12.06 16.82
CA GLY A 99 -7.12 12.67 15.80
C GLY A 99 -7.86 12.97 14.49
N GLU A 100 -7.11 13.06 13.40
CA GLU A 100 -7.61 13.49 12.09
C GLU A 100 -8.18 12.34 11.27
N THR A 101 -9.11 12.67 10.37
CA THR A 101 -9.59 11.76 9.32
C THR A 101 -8.47 11.47 8.34
N ARG A 102 -8.25 10.19 8.07
CA ARG A 102 -7.24 9.71 7.13
C ARG A 102 -7.88 9.54 5.77
N LEU A 103 -7.23 10.11 4.77
CA LEU A 103 -7.67 10.05 3.39
C LEU A 103 -6.83 9.02 2.64
N MET A 104 -7.50 8.26 1.77
CA MET A 104 -6.84 7.44 0.76
C MET A 104 -6.23 8.34 -0.31
N ASP A 105 -5.21 7.83 -1.00
CA ASP A 105 -4.61 8.54 -2.13
C ASP A 105 -5.62 8.57 -3.29
N THR A 106 -5.48 9.55 -4.19
CA THR A 106 -6.32 9.68 -5.37
C THR A 106 -6.26 8.37 -6.18
N GLU A 107 -7.44 7.88 -6.58
CA GLU A 107 -7.69 6.62 -7.30
C GLU A 107 -7.71 5.34 -6.44
N THR A 108 -7.38 5.40 -5.14
CA THR A 108 -7.49 4.24 -4.23
C THR A 108 -8.76 4.29 -3.38
N TYR A 109 -9.44 3.15 -3.24
CA TYR A 109 -10.71 3.06 -2.53
C TYR A 109 -10.98 1.67 -1.96
N LEU A 110 -11.94 1.60 -1.06
CA LEU A 110 -12.49 0.37 -0.49
C LEU A 110 -13.52 -0.24 -1.46
N THR A 111 -13.28 -1.46 -1.93
CA THR A 111 -14.14 -2.09 -2.96
C THR A 111 -15.11 -3.14 -2.42
N SER A 112 -14.73 -3.84 -1.36
CA SER A 112 -15.60 -4.84 -0.73
C SER A 112 -15.02 -5.28 0.60
N SER A 113 -15.86 -5.34 1.63
CA SER A 113 -15.63 -6.24 2.75
C SER A 113 -16.87 -6.34 3.62
N SER A 114 -16.83 -7.28 4.58
CA SER A 114 -17.75 -7.28 5.73
C SER A 114 -17.72 -5.95 6.51
N TYR A 115 -16.74 -5.06 6.25
CA TYR A 115 -16.49 -3.81 6.96
C TYR A 115 -16.14 -2.59 6.08
N ALA A 116 -16.33 -2.65 4.75
CA ALA A 116 -15.85 -1.61 3.82
C ALA A 116 -16.91 -0.53 3.56
N ASN A 117 -18.16 -0.79 3.93
CA ASN A 117 -19.23 0.16 3.74
C ASN A 117 -19.21 1.17 4.89
N ALA A 118 -19.47 2.44 4.57
CA ALA A 118 -19.62 3.51 5.56
C ALA A 118 -20.48 3.04 6.75
N GLY A 119 -19.88 3.03 7.96
CA GLY A 119 -20.54 2.60 9.19
C GLY A 119 -20.36 1.14 9.60
N SER A 120 -19.58 0.35 8.87
CA SER A 120 -19.16 -0.99 9.30
C SER A 120 -17.76 -0.90 9.92
N ASN A 121 -17.65 -1.00 11.25
CA ASN A 121 -16.38 -0.71 11.94
C ASN A 121 -15.65 -1.95 12.46
N LEU A 122 -14.32 -1.91 12.40
CA LEU A 122 -13.46 -2.91 13.05
C LEU A 122 -13.13 -2.46 14.46
N GLN A 123 -13.68 -3.15 15.46
CA GLN A 123 -13.50 -2.83 16.87
C GLN A 123 -12.52 -3.78 17.54
N SER A 124 -11.59 -3.23 18.31
CA SER A 124 -10.76 -3.95 19.26
C SER A 124 -11.26 -3.72 20.68
N THR A 125 -11.42 -4.82 21.42
CA THR A 125 -11.83 -4.79 22.81
C THR A 125 -10.64 -4.72 23.76
N PRO A 126 -10.84 -4.30 25.02
CA PRO A 126 -9.82 -4.36 26.09
C PRO A 126 -9.17 -5.72 26.31
N ARG A 127 -9.71 -6.78 25.71
CA ARG A 127 -9.16 -8.13 25.74
C ARG A 127 -8.16 -8.40 24.61
N GLY A 128 -7.91 -7.40 23.76
CA GLY A 128 -7.03 -7.49 22.59
C GLY A 128 -7.59 -8.38 21.48
N LEU A 129 -8.91 -8.63 21.51
CA LEU A 129 -9.67 -9.32 20.47
C LEU A 129 -10.24 -8.30 19.50
N PHE A 130 -10.52 -8.74 18.28
CA PHE A 130 -11.32 -7.96 17.34
C PHE A 130 -12.72 -8.56 17.26
N GLU A 131 -13.71 -7.69 17.32
CA GLU A 131 -15.12 -8.08 17.33
C GLU A 131 -15.88 -7.47 16.15
N PHE A 132 -16.91 -8.19 15.73
CA PHE A 132 -17.82 -7.77 14.68
C PHE A 132 -18.79 -6.73 15.23
N GLN A 133 -18.83 -5.52 14.66
CA GLN A 133 -20.02 -4.70 14.81
C GLN A 133 -21.12 -5.32 13.93
N SER A 134 -22.26 -5.71 14.53
CA SER A 134 -23.51 -6.20 13.89
C SER A 134 -23.73 -7.71 13.64
N GLY A 135 -23.26 -8.60 14.52
CA GLY A 135 -23.71 -10.02 14.48
C GLY A 135 -23.30 -10.79 13.22
N ALA A 136 -22.40 -10.23 12.41
CA ALA A 136 -21.75 -10.91 11.32
C ALA A 136 -20.90 -12.07 11.85
N SER A 137 -20.82 -13.14 11.07
CA SER A 137 -20.02 -14.34 11.38
C SER A 137 -18.89 -14.50 10.36
N GLY A 138 -17.71 -14.91 10.80
CA GLY A 138 -16.54 -15.10 9.93
C GLY A 138 -15.24 -14.60 10.57
N ASN A 139 -14.27 -14.17 9.75
CA ASN A 139 -13.14 -13.34 10.17
C ASN A 139 -13.29 -11.95 9.52
N PRO A 140 -13.17 -10.83 10.27
CA PRO A 140 -13.22 -9.51 9.65
C PRO A 140 -12.15 -9.34 8.57
N TYR A 141 -12.48 -8.64 7.50
CA TYR A 141 -11.50 -8.21 6.51
C TYR A 141 -11.80 -6.82 5.96
N VAL A 142 -10.81 -6.19 5.32
CA VAL A 142 -10.92 -4.91 4.61
C VAL A 142 -10.14 -5.02 3.31
N THR A 143 -10.74 -4.63 2.18
CA THR A 143 -10.11 -4.73 0.86
C THR A 143 -9.90 -3.34 0.25
N VAL A 144 -8.66 -3.07 -0.18
CA VAL A 144 -8.25 -1.86 -0.87
C VAL A 144 -7.94 -2.19 -2.32
N THR A 145 -8.43 -1.35 -3.23
CA THR A 145 -8.15 -1.43 -4.67
C THR A 145 -7.80 -0.05 -5.25
N ARG A 146 -7.45 -0.02 -6.53
CA ARG A 146 -7.24 1.20 -7.31
C ARG A 146 -8.02 1.16 -8.62
N ASP A 147 -8.54 2.30 -9.05
CA ASP A 147 -9.16 2.46 -10.37
C ASP A 147 -8.22 2.07 -11.51
N GLY A 148 -8.70 1.21 -12.40
CA GLY A 148 -7.93 0.74 -13.56
C GLY A 148 -6.77 -0.22 -13.23
N SER A 149 -6.63 -0.67 -11.98
CA SER A 149 -5.69 -1.73 -11.60
C SER A 149 -6.43 -3.04 -11.26
N ASN A 150 -5.76 -4.16 -11.52
CA ASN A 150 -6.20 -5.48 -11.06
C ASN A 150 -5.63 -5.82 -9.67
N LYS A 151 -4.81 -4.93 -9.07
CA LYS A 151 -4.16 -5.17 -7.80
C LYS A 151 -5.14 -4.97 -6.66
N VAL A 152 -5.35 -6.03 -5.88
CA VAL A 152 -6.24 -6.05 -4.73
C VAL A 152 -5.45 -6.47 -3.48
N LYS A 153 -5.60 -5.70 -2.39
CA LYS A 153 -5.03 -6.05 -1.08
C LYS A 153 -6.13 -6.18 -0.05
N SER A 154 -6.19 -7.34 0.59
CA SER A 154 -7.17 -7.63 1.63
C SER A 154 -6.47 -7.86 2.96
N LEU A 155 -6.85 -7.08 3.97
CA LEU A 155 -6.43 -7.23 5.35
C LEU A 155 -7.42 -8.14 6.05
N TYR A 156 -6.98 -9.30 6.48
CA TYR A 156 -7.77 -10.23 7.28
C TYR A 156 -7.39 -10.07 8.75
N VAL A 157 -8.40 -9.97 9.59
CA VAL A 157 -8.27 -9.88 11.04
C VAL A 157 -8.94 -11.12 11.63
N ALA A 158 -8.20 -11.92 12.37
CA ALA A 158 -8.76 -13.03 13.12
C ALA A 158 -9.36 -12.51 14.43
N VAL A 159 -10.47 -13.11 14.88
CA VAL A 159 -11.08 -12.80 16.18
C VAL A 159 -10.07 -12.92 17.34
N GLY A 160 -9.12 -13.85 17.24
CA GLY A 160 -8.01 -14.03 18.18
C GLY A 160 -6.88 -12.98 18.10
N GLY A 161 -7.03 -11.94 17.27
CA GLY A 161 -6.12 -10.79 17.22
C GLY A 161 -4.98 -10.89 16.20
N SER A 162 -4.87 -11.97 15.43
CA SER A 162 -3.91 -12.03 14.32
C SER A 162 -4.39 -11.13 13.17
N ILE A 163 -3.51 -10.29 12.63
CA ILE A 163 -3.81 -9.44 11.47
C ILE A 163 -2.89 -9.88 10.33
N THR A 164 -3.40 -10.03 9.12
CA THR A 164 -2.64 -10.51 7.96
C THR A 164 -3.04 -9.77 6.70
N ILE A 165 -2.05 -9.26 5.97
CA ILE A 165 -2.27 -8.66 4.64
C ILE A 165 -2.10 -9.75 3.59
N ARG A 166 -3.05 -9.86 2.67
CA ARG A 166 -3.01 -10.80 1.54
C ARG A 166 -3.12 -10.03 0.22
N SER A 167 -2.41 -10.52 -0.78
CA SER A 167 -2.66 -10.15 -2.18
C SER A 167 -3.66 -11.14 -2.74
N GLU A 168 -4.67 -10.63 -3.44
CA GLU A 168 -5.52 -11.44 -4.31
C GLU A 168 -5.05 -11.32 -5.77
#